data_AF-A0A1E4JKG3-F1
#
_entry.id   AF-A0A1E4JKG3-F1
#
_cell.length_a   1.000
_cell.length_b   1.000
_cell.length_c   1.000
_cell.angle_alpha   90.00
_cell.angle_beta   90.00
_cell.angle_gamma   90.00
#
_symmetry.space_group_name_H-M   'P 1'
#
loop_
_entity.id
_entity.type
_entity.pdbx_description
1 polymer ?
#
loop_
_entity_poly.entity_id
_entity_poly.type
_entity_poly.pdbx_seq_one_letter_code
_entity_poly.pdbx_strand_id
1 'polypeptide(L)'
;MATAPTATAAQTAAAGSRMIGFYLGAGNVKVDCKFDTANFLTRADTGQYTANGWLVTGSANATTGLVSVGMSYSGEMLGTIGSLRGSGTVGIGFGVKPSPTISGGWVSSLSTGGAWARGALSLSGTQLSIGFAASQTTAAGTDVAITNALTVQASGILPGGNNTQTLGASGSRWSEVWATKMLTPSGVILSLAVTGGGQWNISASTGSFFPSSDNAHPIGSASNRITTLFATNGTINTSDERFKIWIGRPGEDRAAKDRRIARAILDELGWYQFTDAVTEKGPDGARWHYGARAQRIWQIVADEGLAPPLVEVEGVLLPDISWAGPVAPAWLCFDGWNDQFEDVYREVMHVDEVQVGEEATGEFDTDGAEIMRPVTEEVERIEREPTGERQLVRSAGHLFGFRVDEMNLLLSWALHDRLSALEAAA
;
A
#
# COMPACT_ATOMS: atom_id res chain seq x y z
N MET A 1 -79.32 45.67 -10.63
CA MET A 1 -78.17 46.33 -9.99
C MET A 1 -76.93 45.95 -10.78
N ALA A 2 -76.13 46.93 -11.20
CA ALA A 2 -74.85 46.66 -11.85
C ALA A 2 -73.89 46.03 -10.82
N THR A 3 -73.32 44.87 -11.15
CA THR A 3 -72.17 44.31 -10.43
C THR A 3 -71.02 45.30 -10.53
N ALA A 4 -70.48 45.74 -9.39
CA ALA A 4 -69.31 46.60 -9.36
C ALA A 4 -68.12 45.90 -10.05
N PRO A 5 -67.31 46.61 -10.84
CA PRO A 5 -66.17 46.00 -11.51
C PRO A 5 -65.19 45.44 -10.47
N THR A 6 -64.83 44.17 -10.63
CA THR A 6 -63.78 43.53 -9.83
C THR A 6 -62.47 44.26 -10.10
N ALA A 7 -61.77 44.69 -9.04
CA ALA A 7 -60.47 45.33 -9.19
C ALA A 7 -59.51 44.40 -9.95
N THR A 8 -58.81 44.95 -10.93
CA THR A 8 -57.79 44.21 -11.69
C THR A 8 -56.58 43.92 -10.79
N ALA A 9 -55.83 42.84 -11.06
CA ALA A 9 -54.64 42.48 -10.30
C ALA A 9 -53.63 43.64 -10.14
N ALA A 10 -53.55 44.52 -11.14
CA ALA A 10 -52.72 45.73 -11.12
C ALA A 10 -53.18 46.78 -10.08
N GLN A 11 -54.49 46.94 -9.88
CA GLN A 11 -55.05 47.85 -8.87
C GLN A 11 -54.76 47.34 -7.45
N THR A 12 -54.75 46.02 -7.27
CA THR A 12 -54.42 45.37 -6.00
C THR A 12 -52.94 45.55 -5.62
N ALA A 13 -52.03 45.48 -6.60
CA ALA A 13 -50.59 45.67 -6.37
C ALA A 13 -50.22 47.11 -5.99
N ALA A 14 -50.90 48.12 -6.54
CA ALA A 14 -50.65 49.53 -6.24
C ALA A 14 -51.14 49.97 -4.84
N ALA A 15 -52.06 49.22 -4.22
CA ALA A 15 -52.74 49.60 -2.98
C ALA A 15 -51.97 49.35 -1.68
N GLY A 16 -50.71 48.87 -1.74
CA GLY A 16 -49.81 48.83 -0.57
C GLY A 16 -50.37 48.09 0.65
N SER A 17 -50.57 46.78 0.49
CA SER A 17 -50.98 45.83 1.55
C SER A 17 -52.42 45.98 2.10
N ARG A 18 -53.30 46.80 1.51
CA ARG A 18 -54.66 47.01 2.05
C ARG A 18 -55.74 46.86 0.98
N MET A 19 -56.51 45.77 1.03
CA MET A 19 -57.75 45.62 0.24
C MET A 19 -58.97 45.98 1.09
N ILE A 20 -59.91 46.74 0.50
CA ILE A 20 -61.24 46.99 1.07
C ILE A 20 -62.22 46.03 0.39
N GLY A 21 -62.73 45.07 1.14
CA GLY A 21 -63.79 44.17 0.68
C GLY A 21 -65.13 44.57 1.31
N PHE A 22 -66.21 44.52 0.53
CA PHE A 22 -67.56 44.73 1.05
C PHE A 22 -68.19 43.38 1.40
N TYR A 23 -68.48 43.14 2.67
CA TYR A 23 -69.29 41.99 3.08
C TYR A 23 -70.77 42.40 3.08
N LEU A 24 -71.59 41.72 2.28
CA LEU A 24 -73.05 41.91 2.30
C LEU A 24 -73.65 40.89 3.27
N GLY A 25 -73.85 41.30 4.52
CA GLY A 25 -74.68 40.56 5.46
C GLY A 25 -76.15 40.63 5.05
N ALA A 26 -76.94 39.62 5.40
CA ALA A 26 -78.39 39.63 5.21
C ALA A 26 -78.98 40.87 5.91
N GLY A 27 -79.55 41.80 5.13
CA GLY A 27 -80.08 43.08 5.64
C GLY A 27 -79.55 44.35 4.96
N ASN A 28 -78.79 44.27 3.86
CA ASN A 28 -78.28 45.43 3.10
C ASN A 28 -77.36 46.38 3.90
N VAL A 29 -76.80 45.94 5.03
CA VAL A 29 -75.76 46.68 5.74
C VAL A 29 -74.42 46.40 5.05
N LYS A 30 -73.77 47.44 4.54
CA LYS A 30 -72.38 47.37 4.08
C LYS A 30 -71.45 47.60 5.27
N VAL A 31 -70.56 46.65 5.51
CA VAL A 31 -69.46 46.81 6.46
C VAL A 31 -68.16 46.88 5.65
N ASP A 32 -67.41 47.96 5.83
CA ASP A 32 -66.09 48.11 5.23
C ASP A 32 -65.08 47.34 6.07
N CYS A 33 -64.66 46.16 5.57
CA CYS A 33 -63.63 45.36 6.20
C CYS A 33 -62.28 45.66 5.55
N LYS A 34 -61.31 46.09 6.37
CA LYS A 34 -59.95 46.37 5.94
C LYS A 34 -59.09 45.14 6.20
N PHE A 35 -58.65 44.47 5.15
CA PHE A 35 -57.76 43.32 5.27
C PHE A 35 -56.31 43.77 5.11
N ASP A 36 -55.45 43.40 6.08
CA ASP A 36 -54.01 43.52 5.92
C ASP A 36 -53.51 42.31 5.12
N THR A 37 -53.05 42.59 3.91
CA THR A 37 -52.67 41.56 2.93
C THR A 37 -51.18 41.24 2.95
N ALA A 38 -50.40 41.88 3.84
CA ALA A 38 -48.95 41.70 3.93
C ALA A 38 -48.53 40.24 4.21
N ASN A 39 -49.43 39.40 4.73
CA ASN A 39 -49.16 38.00 5.09
C ASN A 39 -50.00 36.97 4.31
N PHE A 40 -50.70 37.36 3.25
CA PHE A 40 -51.45 36.40 2.43
C PHE A 40 -50.55 35.74 1.39
N LEU A 41 -50.76 34.43 1.15
CA LEU A 41 -50.31 33.83 -0.11
C LEU A 41 -51.17 34.41 -1.23
N THR A 42 -50.53 35.12 -2.15
CA THR A 42 -51.21 35.70 -3.32
C THR A 42 -51.04 34.78 -4.51
N ARG A 43 -52.15 34.43 -5.17
CA ARG A 43 -52.13 33.66 -6.42
C ARG A 43 -52.11 34.64 -7.59
N ALA A 44 -51.08 34.58 -8.41
CA ALA A 44 -51.01 35.30 -9.68
C ALA A 44 -51.96 34.69 -10.71
N ASP A 45 -52.30 35.45 -11.74
CA ASP A 45 -53.18 35.00 -12.85
C ASP A 45 -52.59 33.80 -13.61
N THR A 46 -51.27 33.58 -13.50
CA THR A 46 -50.54 32.42 -14.01
C THR A 46 -50.64 31.18 -13.12
N GLY A 47 -51.33 31.27 -11.99
CA GLY A 47 -51.49 30.20 -11.00
C GLY A 47 -50.36 30.10 -9.98
N GLN A 48 -49.34 30.96 -10.05
CA GLN A 48 -48.21 30.99 -9.12
C GLN A 48 -48.62 31.57 -7.76
N TYR A 49 -48.24 30.92 -6.66
CA TYR A 49 -48.44 31.44 -5.31
C TYR A 49 -47.17 32.14 -4.82
N THR A 50 -47.29 33.40 -4.42
CA THR A 50 -46.18 34.23 -3.91
C THR A 50 -46.46 34.61 -2.46
N ALA A 51 -45.49 34.34 -1.58
CA ALA A 51 -45.48 34.79 -0.19
C ALA A 51 -44.39 35.86 -0.01
N ASN A 52 -44.77 37.05 0.43
CA ASN A 52 -43.83 38.12 0.75
C ASN A 52 -43.38 37.99 2.21
N GLY A 53 -42.51 37.02 2.52
CA GLY A 53 -42.03 36.76 3.87
C GLY A 53 -41.39 35.37 4.04
N TRP A 54 -41.18 34.96 5.29
CA TRP A 54 -40.69 33.61 5.60
C TRP A 54 -41.85 32.61 5.46
N LEU A 55 -41.72 31.64 4.56
CA LEU A 55 -42.61 30.48 4.55
C LEU A 55 -42.11 29.47 5.60
N VAL A 56 -42.64 29.58 6.82
CA VAL A 56 -42.34 28.62 7.88
C VAL A 56 -43.30 27.44 7.72
N THR A 57 -42.79 26.31 7.25
CA THR A 57 -43.49 25.03 7.34
C THR A 57 -43.02 24.36 8.63
N GLY A 58 -43.96 24.07 9.53
CA GLY A 58 -43.67 23.50 10.84
C GLY A 58 -44.68 22.42 11.18
N SER A 59 -44.22 21.34 11.78
CA SER A 59 -45.10 20.39 12.47
C SER A 59 -45.49 20.94 13.83
N ALA A 60 -46.75 20.78 14.23
CA ALA A 60 -47.22 21.14 15.57
C ALA A 60 -46.62 20.24 16.68
N ASN A 61 -45.97 19.13 16.33
CA ASN A 61 -45.39 18.17 17.26
C ASN A 61 -43.86 18.08 17.05
N ALA A 62 -43.10 18.47 18.08
CA ALA A 62 -41.63 18.57 18.05
C ALA A 62 -40.92 17.21 17.96
N THR A 63 -41.63 16.09 18.13
CA THR A 63 -41.00 14.77 18.28
C THR A 63 -41.19 13.86 17.07
N THR A 64 -42.17 14.09 16.19
CA THR A 64 -42.44 13.25 15.00
C THR A 64 -42.76 14.04 13.72
N GLY A 65 -42.54 15.35 13.76
CA GLY A 65 -42.92 16.25 12.69
C GLY A 65 -42.00 16.24 11.47
N LEU A 66 -42.30 15.42 10.46
CA LEU A 66 -41.71 15.60 9.13
C LEU A 66 -42.23 16.90 8.52
N VAL A 67 -41.34 17.87 8.34
CA VAL A 67 -41.62 19.06 7.52
C VAL A 67 -41.29 18.72 6.08
N SER A 68 -42.26 18.17 5.36
CA SER A 68 -42.15 17.93 3.92
C SER A 68 -42.85 19.06 3.15
N VAL A 69 -42.10 19.82 2.36
CA VAL A 69 -42.69 20.65 1.30
C VAL A 69 -43.01 19.72 0.12
N GLY A 70 -44.15 19.04 0.18
CA GLY A 70 -44.63 18.18 -0.90
C GLY A 70 -45.47 18.99 -1.91
N MET A 71 -45.05 19.00 -3.18
CA MET A 71 -45.86 19.54 -4.27
C MET A 71 -46.31 18.38 -5.16
N SER A 72 -47.61 18.06 -5.15
CA SER A 72 -48.22 17.05 -6.02
C SER A 72 -48.65 17.71 -7.33
N TYR A 73 -48.25 17.12 -8.47
CA TYR A 73 -48.70 17.50 -9.80
C TYR A 73 -49.32 16.27 -10.48
N SER A 74 -50.54 16.40 -10.98
CA SER A 74 -51.35 15.29 -11.52
C SER A 74 -51.12 15.03 -13.03
N GLY A 75 -49.95 15.37 -13.56
CA GLY A 75 -49.58 15.20 -14.96
C GLY A 75 -48.13 14.74 -15.07
N GLU A 76 -47.78 14.01 -16.13
CA GLU A 76 -46.49 13.33 -16.29
C GLU A 76 -45.30 14.22 -15.92
N MET A 77 -44.59 13.79 -14.88
CA MET A 77 -43.29 14.23 -14.33
C MET A 77 -42.89 15.73 -14.45
N LEU A 78 -42.75 16.37 -13.29
CA LEU A 78 -42.02 17.64 -13.12
C LEU A 78 -40.53 17.46 -13.50
N GLY A 79 -40.13 18.00 -14.65
CA GLY A 79 -38.76 17.86 -15.19
C GLY A 79 -37.63 18.53 -14.40
N THR A 80 -37.88 19.32 -13.35
CA THR A 80 -36.82 19.88 -12.49
C THR A 80 -37.39 20.36 -11.15
N ILE A 81 -36.89 19.81 -10.03
CA ILE A 81 -37.04 20.41 -8.70
C ILE A 81 -35.91 21.42 -8.51
N GLY A 82 -36.24 22.72 -8.48
CA GLY A 82 -35.41 23.78 -7.89
C GLY A 82 -34.04 24.08 -8.53
N SER A 83 -33.98 25.03 -9.47
CA SER A 83 -32.76 25.82 -9.64
C SER A 83 -32.80 27.02 -8.68
N LEU A 84 -32.02 27.01 -7.60
CA LEU A 84 -31.73 28.24 -6.83
C LEU A 84 -30.79 29.11 -7.68
N ARG A 85 -31.32 30.18 -8.28
CA ARG A 85 -30.48 31.23 -8.90
C ARG A 85 -30.30 32.36 -7.88
N GLY A 86 -29.09 32.49 -7.35
CA GLY A 86 -28.65 33.68 -6.61
C GLY A 86 -27.55 34.39 -7.40
N SER A 87 -27.50 35.71 -7.34
CA SER A 87 -26.45 36.54 -7.97
C SER A 87 -25.13 36.58 -7.18
N GLY A 88 -24.90 35.61 -6.28
CA GLY A 88 -23.74 35.49 -5.39
C GLY A 88 -23.57 34.05 -4.86
N THR A 89 -22.78 33.83 -3.80
CA THR A 89 -22.56 32.49 -3.22
C THR A 89 -23.88 31.88 -2.72
N VAL A 90 -24.40 30.90 -3.44
CA VAL A 90 -25.58 30.11 -3.06
C VAL A 90 -25.10 28.85 -2.34
N GLY A 91 -25.40 28.72 -1.04
CA GLY A 91 -25.13 27.52 -0.25
C GLY A 91 -26.43 26.78 0.09
N ILE A 92 -26.43 25.45 -0.03
CA ILE A 92 -27.49 24.57 0.48
C ILE A 92 -26.94 23.94 1.76
N GLY A 93 -27.52 24.27 2.92
CA GLY A 93 -27.13 23.72 4.21
C GLY A 93 -28.25 22.85 4.80
N PHE A 94 -27.91 21.65 5.25
CA PHE A 94 -28.82 20.76 5.98
C PHE A 94 -28.28 20.54 7.40
N GLY A 95 -29.08 20.88 8.41
CA GLY A 95 -28.75 20.68 9.84
C GLY A 95 -29.61 21.53 10.78
N VAL A 96 -29.94 20.99 11.97
CA VAL A 96 -30.59 21.73 13.06
C VAL A 96 -29.54 22.25 14.06
N LYS A 97 -29.65 23.51 14.46
CA LYS A 97 -28.90 24.08 15.60
C LYS A 97 -29.35 23.33 16.88
N PRO A 98 -28.46 22.77 17.73
CA PRO A 98 -27.01 23.02 17.85
C PRO A 98 -26.10 21.87 17.35
N SER A 99 -26.64 20.82 16.72
CA SER A 99 -25.88 19.66 16.25
C SER A 99 -26.25 19.33 14.79
N PRO A 100 -25.52 19.89 13.81
CA PRO A 100 -25.78 19.68 12.38
C PRO A 100 -25.20 18.34 11.93
N THR A 101 -25.66 17.24 12.53
CA THR A 101 -25.24 15.89 12.13
C THR A 101 -26.26 15.33 11.16
N ILE A 102 -25.89 15.23 9.88
CA ILE A 102 -26.64 14.44 8.90
C ILE A 102 -26.28 12.98 9.14
N SER A 103 -27.22 12.20 9.66
CA SER A 103 -27.10 10.75 9.83
C SER A 103 -28.00 10.08 8.79
N GLY A 104 -27.41 9.47 7.75
CA GLY A 104 -28.15 8.72 6.73
C GLY A 104 -28.85 9.57 5.66
N GLY A 105 -28.07 10.25 4.79
CA GLY A 105 -28.62 11.07 3.71
C GLY A 105 -27.77 11.06 2.44
N TRP A 106 -28.39 11.47 1.32
CA TRP A 106 -27.77 11.51 -0.02
C TRP A 106 -27.98 12.88 -0.67
N VAL A 107 -26.96 13.38 -1.38
CA VAL A 107 -27.10 14.51 -2.31
C VAL A 107 -26.77 14.00 -3.71
N SER A 108 -27.77 13.96 -4.61
CA SER A 108 -27.59 13.56 -6.01
C SER A 108 -28.50 14.37 -6.95
N SER A 109 -28.19 14.40 -8.26
CA SER A 109 -29.15 14.84 -9.27
C SER A 109 -29.63 13.65 -10.09
N LEU A 110 -30.96 13.49 -10.23
CA LEU A 110 -31.57 12.49 -11.11
C LEU A 110 -31.55 12.93 -12.58
N SER A 111 -31.36 11.98 -13.49
CA SER A 111 -31.72 12.16 -14.91
C SER A 111 -33.23 12.08 -15.09
N THR A 112 -33.73 12.57 -16.22
CA THR A 112 -35.14 12.50 -16.64
C THR A 112 -35.71 11.08 -16.74
N GLY A 113 -34.87 10.04 -16.65
CA GLY A 113 -35.27 8.63 -16.63
C GLY A 113 -35.09 7.92 -15.28
N GLY A 114 -34.87 8.66 -14.19
CA GLY A 114 -34.71 8.07 -12.85
C GLY A 114 -33.33 7.48 -12.54
N ALA A 115 -32.40 7.47 -13.51
CA ALA A 115 -31.02 7.02 -13.30
C ALA A 115 -30.13 8.15 -12.75
N TRP A 116 -29.08 7.79 -12.00
CA TRP A 116 -28.08 8.72 -11.43
C TRP A 116 -27.39 9.53 -12.52
N ALA A 117 -27.58 10.86 -12.56
CA ALA A 117 -26.96 11.69 -13.59
C ALA A 117 -25.65 12.35 -13.13
N ARG A 118 -25.51 12.66 -11.83
CA ARG A 118 -24.36 13.43 -11.30
C ARG A 118 -24.09 13.00 -9.87
N GLY A 119 -22.79 12.80 -9.58
CA GLY A 119 -22.27 12.03 -8.44
C GLY A 119 -22.96 12.23 -7.09
N ALA A 120 -23.03 11.14 -6.33
CA ALA A 120 -23.67 11.11 -5.02
C ALA A 120 -22.65 11.29 -3.90
N LEU A 121 -22.95 12.19 -2.96
CA LEU A 121 -22.30 12.22 -1.64
C LEU A 121 -23.19 11.44 -0.67
N SER A 122 -22.66 10.37 -0.09
CA SER A 122 -23.36 9.52 0.87
C SER A 122 -22.70 9.56 2.23
N LEU A 123 -23.50 9.71 3.28
CA LEU A 123 -23.10 9.62 4.67
C LEU A 123 -23.87 8.46 5.31
N SER A 124 -23.22 7.31 5.50
CA SER A 124 -23.68 6.28 6.42
C SER A 124 -23.07 6.55 7.79
N GLY A 125 -23.68 6.06 8.87
CA GLY A 125 -23.29 6.37 10.25
C GLY A 125 -21.80 6.13 10.61
N THR A 126 -21.02 5.50 9.73
CA THR A 126 -19.57 5.28 9.88
C THR A 126 -18.73 5.67 8.66
N GLN A 127 -19.32 6.08 7.52
CA GLN A 127 -18.57 6.30 6.27
C GLN A 127 -19.10 7.47 5.43
N LEU A 128 -18.16 8.22 4.84
CA LEU A 128 -18.39 9.22 3.79
C LEU A 128 -17.97 8.63 2.45
N SER A 129 -18.92 8.46 1.53
CA SER A 129 -18.69 7.88 0.20
C SER A 129 -18.98 8.88 -0.92
N ILE A 130 -18.15 8.86 -1.98
CA ILE A 130 -18.36 9.62 -3.22
C ILE A 130 -18.48 8.63 -4.37
N GLY A 131 -19.71 8.45 -4.87
CA GLY A 131 -20.01 7.57 -6.00
C GLY A 131 -20.06 8.33 -7.32
N PHE A 132 -19.36 7.82 -8.33
CA PHE A 132 -19.42 8.31 -9.72
C PHE A 132 -20.11 7.28 -10.61
N ALA A 133 -20.94 7.73 -11.54
CA ALA A 133 -21.30 6.88 -12.69
C ALA A 133 -20.04 6.65 -13.53
N ALA A 134 -19.93 5.49 -14.19
CA ALA A 134 -18.77 5.10 -14.99
C ALA A 134 -18.28 6.27 -15.88
N SER A 135 -16.99 6.59 -15.79
CA SER A 135 -16.27 7.64 -16.54
C SER A 135 -16.37 9.12 -16.07
N GLN A 136 -16.66 9.43 -14.80
CA GLN A 136 -16.50 10.81 -14.28
C GLN A 136 -15.26 10.99 -13.40
N THR A 137 -14.43 12.01 -13.71
CA THR A 137 -13.27 12.45 -12.92
C THR A 137 -13.65 13.57 -11.95
N THR A 138 -12.97 13.66 -10.80
CA THR A 138 -13.08 14.80 -9.88
C THR A 138 -12.67 16.10 -10.58
N ALA A 139 -13.36 17.21 -10.27
CA ALA A 139 -13.00 18.52 -10.81
C ALA A 139 -11.65 18.98 -10.24
N ALA A 140 -10.82 19.62 -11.07
CA ALA A 140 -9.54 20.19 -10.63
C ALA A 140 -9.75 21.13 -9.43
N GLY A 141 -9.04 20.87 -8.32
CA GLY A 141 -9.13 21.66 -7.08
C GLY A 141 -10.19 21.23 -6.07
N THR A 142 -10.81 20.05 -6.24
CA THR A 142 -11.67 19.44 -5.20
C THR A 142 -10.92 18.35 -4.43
N ASP A 143 -10.90 18.46 -3.11
CA ASP A 143 -10.30 17.47 -2.20
C ASP A 143 -11.37 16.49 -1.71
N VAL A 144 -11.09 15.19 -1.81
CA VAL A 144 -11.91 14.14 -1.20
C VAL A 144 -11.15 13.61 0.01
N ALA A 145 -11.52 14.10 1.19
CA ALA A 145 -10.97 13.65 2.46
C ALA A 145 -11.79 12.46 2.98
N ILE A 146 -11.23 11.25 2.89
CA ILE A 146 -11.76 10.06 3.56
C ILE A 146 -11.07 10.03 4.92
N THR A 147 -11.74 10.58 5.94
CA THR A 147 -11.38 10.66 7.38
C THR A 147 -9.94 10.30 7.77
N ASN A 148 -9.16 11.22 8.37
CA ASN A 148 -7.83 11.08 9.02
C ASN A 148 -6.71 10.25 8.32
N ALA A 149 -6.99 9.45 7.29
CA ALA A 149 -6.10 8.43 6.76
C ALA A 149 -5.66 8.73 5.32
N LEU A 150 -6.56 9.28 4.49
CA LEU A 150 -6.30 9.42 3.05
C LEU A 150 -6.95 10.68 2.46
N THR A 151 -6.17 11.42 1.68
CA THR A 151 -6.67 12.52 0.85
C THR A 151 -6.38 12.22 -0.62
N VAL A 152 -7.41 12.30 -1.46
CA VAL A 152 -7.25 12.27 -2.92
C VAL A 152 -7.40 13.70 -3.44
N GLN A 153 -6.34 14.22 -4.06
CA GLN A 153 -6.28 15.59 -4.60
C GLN A 153 -5.85 15.54 -6.08
N ALA A 154 -5.98 16.67 -6.78
CA ALA A 154 -5.51 16.78 -8.17
C ALA A 154 -3.99 16.50 -8.33
N SER A 155 -3.22 16.66 -7.26
CA SER A 155 -1.78 16.38 -7.18
C SER A 155 -1.44 14.92 -6.85
N GLY A 156 -2.42 14.08 -6.51
CA GLY A 156 -2.23 12.66 -6.22
C GLY A 156 -2.91 12.16 -4.95
N ILE A 157 -2.46 11.00 -4.48
CA ILE A 157 -2.89 10.38 -3.22
C ILE A 157 -1.91 10.80 -2.13
N LEU A 158 -2.40 11.44 -1.07
CA LEU A 158 -1.60 11.86 0.07
C LEU A 158 -2.11 11.19 1.37
N PRO A 159 -1.23 10.91 2.34
CA PRO A 159 -1.69 10.57 3.68
C PRO A 159 -2.52 11.75 4.22
N GLY A 160 -3.61 11.47 4.93
CA GLY A 160 -4.49 12.49 5.53
C GLY A 160 -3.85 13.28 6.69
N GLY A 161 -2.53 13.20 6.87
CA GLY A 161 -1.76 13.62 8.04
C GLY A 161 -0.26 13.69 7.72
N ASN A 162 0.62 13.64 8.72
CA ASN A 162 2.07 13.69 8.49
C ASN A 162 2.64 12.36 7.96
N ASN A 163 3.96 12.30 7.77
CA ASN A 163 4.68 11.14 7.24
C ASN A 163 4.70 9.91 8.16
N THR A 164 3.99 9.90 9.29
CA THR A 164 3.86 8.70 10.14
C THR A 164 2.73 7.78 9.69
N GLN A 165 1.88 8.24 8.77
CA GLN A 165 0.78 7.43 8.26
C GLN A 165 1.30 6.37 7.28
N THR A 166 0.92 5.11 7.55
CA THR A 166 1.29 3.97 6.71
C THR A 166 0.26 3.77 5.60
N LEU A 167 0.72 3.46 4.39
CA LEU A 167 -0.15 3.03 3.30
C LEU A 167 -0.49 1.54 3.49
N GLY A 168 -1.56 1.27 4.24
CA GLY A 168 -1.98 -0.08 4.67
C GLY A 168 -1.76 -0.32 6.17
N ALA A 169 -2.17 -1.50 6.65
CA ALA A 169 -2.01 -1.95 8.04
C ALA A 169 -1.59 -3.42 8.09
N SER A 170 -1.15 -3.92 9.25
CA SER A 170 -0.71 -5.33 9.42
C SER A 170 -1.77 -6.35 9.00
N GLY A 171 -3.05 -6.04 9.20
CA GLY A 171 -4.20 -6.87 8.80
C GLY A 171 -4.82 -6.50 7.45
N SER A 172 -4.36 -5.44 6.78
CA SER A 172 -4.89 -4.98 5.49
C SER A 172 -3.76 -4.35 4.69
N ARG A 173 -3.02 -5.21 3.99
CA ARG A 173 -1.79 -4.87 3.27
C ARG A 173 -2.00 -4.93 1.77
N TRP A 174 -1.28 -4.10 1.04
CA TRP A 174 -1.18 -4.18 -0.41
C TRP A 174 -0.30 -5.36 -0.77
N SER A 175 -0.79 -6.28 -1.59
CA SER A 175 0.03 -7.37 -2.16
C SER A 175 1.05 -6.84 -3.16
N GLU A 176 0.70 -5.76 -3.87
CA GLU A 176 1.54 -5.11 -4.88
C GLU A 176 1.36 -3.59 -4.86
N VAL A 177 2.46 -2.86 -5.10
CA VAL A 177 2.45 -1.40 -5.30
C VAL A 177 3.16 -1.10 -6.60
N TRP A 178 2.39 -0.73 -7.63
CA TRP A 178 2.92 -0.38 -8.95
C TRP A 178 3.31 1.10 -8.97
N ALA A 179 4.58 1.39 -8.66
CA ALA A 179 5.11 2.75 -8.64
C ALA A 179 6.26 2.92 -9.65
N THR A 180 6.11 3.87 -10.57
CA THR A 180 7.18 4.24 -11.52
C THR A 180 8.39 4.86 -10.80
N LYS A 181 8.18 5.47 -9.62
CA LYS A 181 9.24 6.07 -8.81
C LYS A 181 8.82 6.14 -7.34
N MET A 182 9.74 5.80 -6.43
CA MET A 182 9.61 6.06 -4.99
C MET A 182 10.63 7.15 -4.61
N LEU A 183 10.16 8.22 -3.98
CA LEU A 183 10.97 9.38 -3.57
C LEU A 183 10.71 9.68 -2.10
N THR A 184 11.77 9.83 -1.32
CA THR A 184 11.71 10.28 0.06
C THR A 184 12.47 11.61 0.19
N PRO A 185 11.92 12.62 0.90
CA PRO A 185 12.59 13.92 1.01
C PRO A 185 13.89 13.94 1.83
N SER A 186 14.33 12.84 2.46
CA SER A 186 15.63 12.81 3.15
C SER A 186 16.20 11.40 3.37
N GLY A 187 17.53 11.28 3.26
CA GLY A 187 18.36 10.19 3.76
C GLY A 187 18.35 8.89 2.94
N VAL A 188 17.18 8.29 2.71
CA VAL A 188 17.05 6.93 2.15
C VAL A 188 15.90 6.87 1.14
N ILE A 189 16.19 6.69 -0.15
CA ILE A 189 15.20 6.57 -1.25
C ILE A 189 14.28 5.37 -1.05
N LEU A 190 14.82 4.28 -0.51
CA LEU A 190 14.12 3.02 -0.28
C LEU A 190 14.79 2.27 0.87
N SER A 191 14.00 1.93 1.90
CA SER A 191 14.42 1.02 2.96
C SER A 191 13.72 -0.31 2.77
N LEU A 192 14.50 -1.37 2.57
CA LEU A 192 14.03 -2.74 2.44
C LEU A 192 14.07 -3.37 3.83
N ALA A 193 12.92 -3.47 4.49
CA ALA A 193 12.79 -4.03 5.82
C ALA A 193 11.92 -5.30 5.79
N VAL A 194 12.38 -6.36 6.43
CA VAL A 194 11.53 -7.46 6.88
C VAL A 194 11.29 -7.26 8.36
N THR A 195 10.02 -7.36 8.81
CA THR A 195 9.56 -7.17 10.19
C THR A 195 10.33 -8.09 11.14
N GLY A 196 11.49 -7.63 11.65
CA GLY A 196 12.33 -8.46 12.51
C GLY A 196 13.85 -8.25 12.50
N GLY A 197 14.44 -7.41 11.63
CA GLY A 197 15.82 -6.95 11.87
C GLY A 197 16.83 -6.95 10.73
N GLY A 198 16.43 -6.69 9.49
CA GLY A 198 17.38 -6.38 8.41
C GLY A 198 16.87 -5.20 7.58
N GLN A 199 17.64 -4.11 7.55
CA GLN A 199 17.34 -2.95 6.71
C GLN A 199 18.48 -2.73 5.72
N TRP A 200 18.19 -2.84 4.42
CA TRP A 200 19.05 -2.36 3.36
C TRP A 200 18.50 -1.05 2.82
N ASN A 201 19.39 -0.10 2.56
CA ASN A 201 19.03 1.28 2.22
C ASN A 201 19.68 1.71 0.91
N ILE A 202 18.98 2.54 0.16
CA ILE A 202 19.55 3.31 -0.96
C ILE A 202 19.65 4.77 -0.55
N SER A 203 20.86 5.34 -0.53
CA SER A 203 21.11 6.72 -0.13
C SER A 203 20.50 7.70 -1.14
N ALA A 204 19.76 8.70 -0.65
CA ALA A 204 19.20 9.74 -1.50
C ALA A 204 20.24 10.73 -2.06
N SER A 205 21.35 10.93 -1.35
CA SER A 205 22.38 11.88 -1.73
C SER A 205 23.47 11.27 -2.63
N THR A 206 23.80 10.00 -2.41
CA THR A 206 24.92 9.33 -3.11
C THR A 206 24.47 8.21 -4.04
N GLY A 207 23.21 7.77 -3.96
CA GLY A 207 22.72 6.59 -4.68
C GLY A 207 23.32 5.26 -4.18
N SER A 208 24.11 5.28 -3.11
CA SER A 208 24.78 4.08 -2.58
C SER A 208 23.77 3.09 -2.01
N PHE A 209 23.97 1.80 -2.26
CA PHE A 209 23.26 0.70 -1.61
C PHE A 209 24.06 0.21 -0.41
N PHE A 210 23.49 0.24 0.80
CA PHE A 210 24.22 -0.01 2.04
C PHE A 210 23.32 -0.59 3.16
N PRO A 211 23.88 -1.36 4.11
CA PRO A 211 23.12 -1.85 5.26
C PRO A 211 22.85 -0.71 6.26
N SER A 212 21.73 -0.77 6.99
CA SER A 212 21.41 0.20 8.05
C SER A 212 22.39 0.19 9.22
N SER A 213 23.02 -0.97 9.45
CA SER A 213 23.89 -1.23 10.57
C SER A 213 25.24 -1.72 10.07
N ASP A 214 26.30 -1.08 10.54
CA ASP A 214 27.67 -1.42 10.16
C ASP A 214 28.02 -2.85 10.59
N ASN A 215 28.69 -3.59 9.70
CA ASN A 215 29.13 -4.97 9.91
C ASN A 215 28.03 -5.96 10.38
N ALA A 216 26.75 -5.70 10.09
CA ALA A 216 25.63 -6.50 10.60
C ALA A 216 24.99 -7.44 9.56
N HIS A 217 25.18 -7.19 8.26
CA HIS A 217 24.42 -7.86 7.20
C HIS A 217 25.33 -8.34 6.07
N PRO A 218 25.27 -9.64 5.71
CA PRO A 218 25.96 -10.15 4.53
C PRO A 218 25.21 -9.78 3.24
N ILE A 219 25.89 -9.85 2.10
CA ILE A 219 25.25 -9.82 0.79
C ILE A 219 25.21 -11.25 0.24
N GLY A 220 24.01 -11.83 0.21
CA GLY A 220 23.80 -13.26 -0.05
C GLY A 220 23.99 -14.14 1.20
N SER A 221 23.87 -15.44 1.01
CA SER A 221 24.12 -16.46 2.05
C SER A 221 24.74 -17.73 1.46
N ALA A 222 25.16 -18.67 2.32
CA ALA A 222 25.75 -19.94 1.88
C ALA A 222 24.86 -20.70 0.89
N SER A 223 23.54 -20.71 1.15
CA SER A 223 22.57 -21.32 0.25
C SER A 223 22.16 -20.36 -0.88
N ASN A 224 22.09 -19.04 -0.65
CA ASN A 224 21.66 -18.04 -1.63
C ASN A 224 22.79 -17.12 -2.08
N ARG A 225 23.67 -17.67 -2.94
CA ARG A 225 24.89 -17.00 -3.40
C ARG A 225 24.60 -16.05 -4.56
N ILE A 226 25.33 -14.93 -4.59
CA ILE A 226 25.38 -14.06 -5.76
C ILE A 226 26.25 -14.73 -6.84
N THR A 227 25.73 -14.81 -8.06
CA THR A 227 26.43 -15.43 -9.19
C THR A 227 27.63 -14.61 -9.66
N THR A 228 27.50 -13.29 -9.73
CA THR A 228 28.56 -12.38 -10.19
C THR A 228 28.34 -10.97 -9.64
N LEU A 229 29.42 -10.30 -9.25
CA LEU A 229 29.44 -8.87 -8.92
C LEU A 229 30.17 -8.09 -10.02
N PHE A 230 29.46 -7.20 -10.70
CA PHE A 230 30.07 -6.27 -11.67
C PHE A 230 30.44 -4.96 -10.96
N ALA A 231 31.74 -4.66 -10.90
CA ALA A 231 32.28 -3.46 -10.29
C ALA A 231 33.42 -2.88 -11.12
N THR A 232 33.53 -1.55 -11.17
CA THR A 232 34.64 -0.87 -11.88
C THR A 232 35.97 -1.03 -11.14
N ASN A 233 35.94 -0.99 -9.81
CA ASN A 233 37.11 -1.13 -8.95
C ASN A 233 36.96 -2.37 -8.04
N GLY A 234 38.08 -2.90 -7.54
CA GLY A 234 38.09 -4.00 -6.58
C GLY A 234 37.41 -3.65 -5.25
N THR A 235 36.98 -4.67 -4.51
CA THR A 235 36.32 -4.52 -3.21
C THR A 235 37.27 -3.94 -2.16
N ILE A 236 36.77 -2.98 -1.38
CA ILE A 236 37.52 -2.41 -0.24
C ILE A 236 37.23 -3.25 1.01
N ASN A 237 38.27 -3.80 1.62
CA ASN A 237 38.22 -4.45 2.93
C ASN A 237 38.91 -3.56 3.98
N THR A 238 38.21 -3.17 5.04
CA THR A 238 38.78 -2.37 6.13
C THR A 238 39.87 -3.18 6.84
N SER A 239 41.12 -2.70 6.77
CA SER A 239 42.29 -3.31 7.41
C SER A 239 43.00 -2.32 8.34
N ASP A 240 42.22 -1.58 9.12
CA ASP A 240 42.72 -0.60 10.08
C ASP A 240 43.37 -1.30 11.29
N GLU A 241 44.59 -0.87 11.67
CA GLU A 241 45.37 -1.48 12.74
C GLU A 241 44.69 -1.36 14.11
N ARG A 242 43.85 -0.34 14.31
CA ARG A 242 43.15 -0.09 15.59
C ARG A 242 42.16 -1.19 15.95
N PHE A 243 41.75 -1.98 14.97
CA PHE A 243 40.82 -3.10 15.15
C PHE A 243 41.51 -4.46 15.08
N LYS A 244 42.85 -4.50 15.20
CA LYS A 244 43.63 -5.74 15.05
C LYS A 244 44.61 -5.92 16.21
N ILE A 245 44.68 -7.15 16.71
CA ILE A 245 45.82 -7.60 17.52
C ILE A 245 46.88 -8.09 16.55
N TRP A 246 47.98 -7.33 16.46
CA TRP A 246 49.07 -7.69 15.56
C TRP A 246 49.90 -8.84 16.13
N ILE A 247 49.82 -10.00 15.49
CA ILE A 247 50.58 -11.21 15.87
C ILE A 247 51.91 -11.35 15.11
N GLY A 248 52.14 -10.49 14.10
CA GLY A 248 53.35 -10.53 13.29
C GLY A 248 53.54 -11.83 12.52
N ARG A 249 54.79 -12.10 12.12
CA ARG A 249 55.15 -13.38 11.48
C ARG A 249 55.09 -14.50 12.54
N PRO A 250 54.56 -15.67 12.18
CA PRO A 250 54.59 -16.81 13.08
C PRO A 250 56.03 -17.23 13.40
N GLY A 251 56.22 -17.92 14.53
CA GLY A 251 57.48 -18.60 14.83
C GLY A 251 57.86 -19.61 13.74
N GLU A 252 59.15 -19.96 13.65
CA GLU A 252 59.72 -20.73 12.54
C GLU A 252 58.98 -22.06 12.28
N ASP A 253 58.54 -22.76 13.33
CA ASP A 253 57.78 -24.01 13.20
C ASP A 253 56.47 -23.82 12.42
N ARG A 254 55.75 -22.73 12.70
CA ARG A 254 54.49 -22.41 12.01
C ARG A 254 54.77 -21.85 10.61
N ALA A 255 55.79 -21.02 10.44
CA ALA A 255 56.21 -20.56 9.12
C ALA A 255 56.60 -21.73 8.19
N ALA A 256 57.30 -22.76 8.71
CA ALA A 256 57.65 -23.95 7.95
C ALA A 256 56.42 -24.75 7.48
N LYS A 257 55.38 -24.85 8.33
CA LYS A 257 54.08 -25.44 7.94
C LYS A 257 53.40 -24.61 6.85
N ASP A 258 53.29 -23.31 7.05
CA ASP A 258 52.66 -22.39 6.10
C ASP A 258 53.37 -22.42 4.72
N ARG A 259 54.71 -22.57 4.69
CA ARG A 259 55.49 -22.79 3.45
C ARG A 259 55.10 -24.08 2.73
N ARG A 260 54.95 -25.19 3.46
CA ARG A 260 54.53 -26.49 2.87
C ARG A 260 53.10 -26.43 2.35
N ILE A 261 52.19 -25.82 3.11
CA ILE A 261 50.81 -25.54 2.70
C ILE A 261 50.81 -24.74 1.40
N ALA A 262 51.47 -23.58 1.37
CA ALA A 262 51.46 -22.71 0.20
C ALA A 262 52.02 -23.40 -1.05
N ARG A 263 53.07 -24.22 -0.91
CA ARG A 263 53.60 -25.02 -2.02
C ARG A 263 52.58 -26.04 -2.52
N ALA A 264 51.99 -26.82 -1.62
CA ALA A 264 50.99 -27.81 -1.99
C ALA A 264 49.74 -27.17 -2.62
N ILE A 265 49.36 -25.97 -2.19
CA ILE A 265 48.27 -25.19 -2.82
C ILE A 265 48.66 -24.78 -4.24
N LEU A 266 49.88 -24.26 -4.44
CA LEU A 266 50.38 -23.90 -5.78
C LEU A 266 50.36 -25.10 -6.74
N ASP A 267 50.70 -26.30 -6.23
CA ASP A 267 50.68 -27.54 -7.01
C ASP A 267 49.25 -28.04 -7.31
N GLU A 268 48.24 -27.63 -6.55
CA GLU A 268 46.82 -27.98 -6.74
C GLU A 268 46.08 -27.03 -7.71
N LEU A 269 46.64 -25.84 -8.00
CA LEU A 269 46.00 -24.89 -8.91
C LEU A 269 45.89 -25.48 -10.32
N GLY A 270 44.69 -25.41 -10.90
CA GLY A 270 44.41 -25.95 -12.22
C GLY A 270 43.14 -25.41 -12.85
N TRP A 271 42.86 -25.91 -14.06
CA TRP A 271 41.64 -25.57 -14.79
C TRP A 271 40.48 -26.49 -14.40
N TYR A 272 39.29 -25.92 -14.29
CA TYR A 272 38.05 -26.67 -14.05
C TYR A 272 36.87 -26.04 -14.79
N GLN A 273 35.79 -26.83 -14.90
CA GLN A 273 34.49 -26.38 -15.41
C GLN A 273 33.43 -26.78 -14.38
N PHE A 274 32.37 -25.96 -14.24
CA PHE A 274 31.25 -26.32 -13.37
C PHE A 274 30.42 -27.44 -14.01
N THR A 275 30.07 -28.46 -13.23
CA THR A 275 29.28 -29.63 -13.67
C THR A 275 27.95 -29.21 -14.30
N ASP A 276 27.27 -28.22 -13.71
CA ASP A 276 25.99 -27.72 -14.20
C ASP A 276 26.16 -27.06 -15.58
N ALA A 277 27.23 -26.27 -15.76
CA ALA A 277 27.53 -25.62 -17.04
C ALA A 277 27.92 -26.65 -18.12
N VAL A 278 28.66 -27.70 -17.76
CA VAL A 278 29.00 -28.80 -18.67
C VAL A 278 27.75 -29.59 -19.07
N THR A 279 26.85 -29.83 -18.12
CA THR A 279 25.58 -30.52 -18.38
C THR A 279 24.68 -29.71 -19.32
N GLU A 280 24.59 -28.39 -19.09
CA GLU A 280 23.75 -27.48 -19.88
C GLU A 280 24.32 -27.20 -21.29
N LYS A 281 25.63 -26.97 -21.40
CA LYS A 281 26.29 -26.41 -22.60
C LYS A 281 27.22 -27.38 -23.32
N GLY A 282 27.41 -28.58 -22.76
CA GLY A 282 28.44 -29.52 -23.18
C GLY A 282 29.85 -29.12 -22.71
N PRO A 283 30.81 -30.07 -22.76
CA PRO A 283 32.19 -29.82 -22.33
C PRO A 283 32.88 -28.72 -23.15
N ASP A 284 32.54 -28.59 -24.43
CA ASP A 284 33.13 -27.57 -25.31
C ASP A 284 32.47 -26.18 -25.16
N GLY A 285 31.22 -26.13 -24.68
CA GLY A 285 30.48 -24.88 -24.48
C GLY A 285 30.62 -24.26 -23.09
N ALA A 286 31.01 -25.06 -22.09
CA ALA A 286 31.25 -24.60 -20.74
C ALA A 286 32.57 -23.84 -20.61
N ARG A 287 32.55 -22.70 -19.90
CA ARG A 287 33.75 -21.88 -19.72
C ARG A 287 34.78 -22.56 -18.82
N TRP A 288 36.04 -22.37 -19.15
CA TRP A 288 37.17 -22.81 -18.34
C TRP A 288 37.47 -21.78 -17.25
N HIS A 289 37.50 -22.24 -16.00
CA HIS A 289 37.84 -21.47 -14.83
C HIS A 289 39.19 -21.95 -14.28
N TYR A 290 39.96 -21.07 -13.64
CA TYR A 290 41.24 -21.42 -13.02
C TYR A 290 41.15 -21.23 -11.51
N GLY A 291 41.65 -22.20 -10.75
CA GLY A 291 41.62 -22.15 -9.28
C GLY A 291 41.93 -23.50 -8.66
N ALA A 292 41.44 -23.71 -7.44
CA ALA A 292 41.63 -24.95 -6.68
C ALA A 292 40.31 -25.52 -6.19
N ARG A 293 40.33 -26.82 -5.85
CA ARG A 293 39.19 -27.51 -5.21
C ARG A 293 39.24 -27.29 -3.70
N ALA A 294 38.16 -26.74 -3.13
CA ALA A 294 38.13 -26.31 -1.73
C ALA A 294 38.41 -27.44 -0.73
N GLN A 295 37.84 -28.65 -0.94
CA GLN A 295 38.12 -29.82 -0.10
C GLN A 295 39.59 -30.24 -0.15
N ARG A 296 40.25 -30.11 -1.31
CA ARG A 296 41.66 -30.48 -1.44
C ARG A 296 42.56 -29.50 -0.70
N ILE A 297 42.23 -28.21 -0.78
CA ILE A 297 42.89 -27.15 -0.01
C ILE A 297 42.69 -27.37 1.50
N TRP A 298 41.47 -27.74 1.92
CA TRP A 298 41.20 -28.11 3.31
C TRP A 298 42.09 -29.25 3.78
N GLN A 299 42.18 -30.33 2.99
CA GLN A 299 43.01 -31.48 3.32
C GLN A 299 44.49 -31.11 3.45
N ILE A 300 45.03 -30.27 2.54
CA ILE A 300 46.43 -29.79 2.61
C ILE A 300 46.72 -29.11 3.95
N VAL A 301 45.77 -28.30 4.46
CA VAL A 301 45.94 -27.62 5.75
C VAL A 301 45.75 -28.58 6.93
N ALA A 302 44.82 -29.53 6.81
CA ALA A 302 44.59 -30.56 7.82
C ALA A 302 45.79 -31.52 7.96
N ASP A 303 46.46 -31.88 6.86
CA ASP A 303 47.66 -32.72 6.83
C ASP A 303 48.83 -32.10 7.63
N GLU A 304 48.86 -30.77 7.72
CA GLU A 304 49.83 -30.01 8.52
C GLU A 304 49.37 -29.78 9.98
N GLY A 305 48.20 -30.33 10.33
CA GLY A 305 47.58 -30.21 11.66
C GLY A 305 47.06 -28.81 11.98
N LEU A 306 46.68 -28.04 10.96
CA LEU A 306 46.21 -26.65 11.10
C LEU A 306 44.72 -26.47 10.79
N ALA A 307 44.01 -27.55 10.47
CA ALA A 307 42.56 -27.59 10.30
C ALA A 307 42.02 -28.98 10.70
N PRO A 308 40.71 -29.12 11.00
CA PRO A 308 40.09 -30.42 11.20
C PRO A 308 40.32 -31.35 10.00
N PRO A 309 40.65 -32.63 10.20
CA PRO A 309 40.63 -33.60 9.11
C PRO A 309 39.21 -33.74 8.55
N LEU A 310 39.11 -34.12 7.27
CA LEU A 310 37.83 -34.46 6.66
C LEU A 310 37.48 -35.91 6.97
N VAL A 311 36.28 -36.14 7.47
CA VAL A 311 35.73 -37.47 7.81
C VAL A 311 34.45 -37.71 7.04
N GLU A 312 34.23 -38.96 6.63
CA GLU A 312 32.99 -39.36 5.98
C GLU A 312 31.95 -39.72 7.04
N VAL A 313 30.82 -39.01 7.02
CA VAL A 313 29.67 -39.25 7.88
C VAL A 313 28.49 -39.53 6.96
N GLU A 314 27.97 -40.75 6.98
CA GLU A 314 26.82 -41.17 6.17
C GLU A 314 27.00 -40.91 4.66
N GLY A 315 28.22 -41.10 4.14
CA GLY A 315 28.54 -40.86 2.73
C GLY A 315 28.81 -39.39 2.38
N VAL A 316 28.84 -38.50 3.37
CA VAL A 316 29.12 -37.07 3.20
C VAL A 316 30.46 -36.71 3.84
N LEU A 317 31.32 -36.05 3.08
CA LEU A 317 32.63 -35.60 3.55
C LEU A 317 32.50 -34.28 4.33
N LEU A 318 32.79 -34.30 5.63
CA LEU A 318 32.63 -33.17 6.54
C LEU A 318 33.89 -32.92 7.37
N PRO A 319 34.14 -31.68 7.83
CA PRO A 319 35.16 -31.44 8.86
C PRO A 319 34.85 -32.21 10.14
N ASP A 320 35.85 -32.87 10.71
CA ASP A 320 35.70 -33.62 11.96
C ASP A 320 35.33 -32.69 13.12
N ILE A 321 34.10 -32.84 13.62
CA ILE A 321 33.57 -32.06 14.73
C ILE A 321 34.28 -32.37 16.07
N SER A 322 34.98 -33.50 16.16
CA SER A 322 35.76 -33.88 17.34
C SER A 322 37.16 -33.28 17.38
N TRP A 323 37.54 -32.49 16.36
CA TRP A 323 38.84 -31.84 16.27
C TRP A 323 39.13 -30.96 17.49
N ALA A 324 40.24 -31.27 18.18
CA ALA A 324 40.73 -30.54 19.35
C ALA A 324 42.01 -29.73 19.08
N GLY A 325 42.43 -29.63 17.81
CA GLY A 325 43.61 -28.86 17.42
C GLY A 325 43.32 -27.37 17.24
N PRO A 326 44.24 -26.61 16.61
CA PRO A 326 44.05 -25.18 16.39
C PRO A 326 42.82 -24.89 15.51
N VAL A 327 42.24 -23.71 15.71
CA VAL A 327 41.17 -23.19 14.86
C VAL A 327 41.69 -23.03 13.43
N ALA A 328 40.91 -23.52 12.46
CA ALA A 328 41.24 -23.39 11.05
C ALA A 328 41.41 -21.91 10.65
N PRO A 329 42.33 -21.58 9.74
CA PRO A 329 42.46 -20.23 9.22
C PRO A 329 41.13 -19.72 8.61
N ALA A 330 40.81 -18.44 8.84
CA ALA A 330 39.54 -17.84 8.38
C ALA A 330 39.33 -17.85 6.86
N TRP A 331 40.41 -18.01 6.09
CA TRP A 331 40.36 -18.14 4.65
C TRP A 331 39.92 -19.53 4.17
N LEU A 332 39.84 -20.54 5.06
CA LEU A 332 39.10 -21.77 4.82
C LEU A 332 37.67 -21.61 5.33
N CYS A 333 36.68 -21.90 4.50
CA CYS A 333 35.28 -21.75 4.83
C CYS A 333 34.52 -23.07 4.65
N PHE A 334 33.67 -23.39 5.61
CA PHE A 334 32.70 -24.48 5.53
C PHE A 334 31.39 -23.97 6.11
N ASP A 335 30.32 -24.08 5.32
CA ASP A 335 28.98 -23.62 5.70
C ASP A 335 27.97 -24.73 5.47
N GLY A 336 27.15 -25.00 6.47
CA GLY A 336 26.02 -25.94 6.40
C GLY A 336 24.68 -25.21 6.58
N TRP A 337 23.63 -25.72 5.96
CA TRP A 337 22.27 -25.21 6.13
C TRP A 337 21.26 -26.35 6.22
N ASN A 338 20.16 -26.09 6.94
CA ASN A 338 19.03 -27.00 7.07
C ASN A 338 18.08 -26.89 5.88
N ASP A 339 17.12 -27.82 5.79
CA ASP A 339 16.00 -27.74 4.86
C ASP A 339 15.32 -26.37 4.89
N GLN A 340 15.11 -25.79 3.72
CA GLN A 340 14.44 -24.51 3.52
C GLN A 340 13.06 -24.76 2.94
N PHE A 341 12.04 -24.24 3.61
CA PHE A 341 10.65 -24.41 3.23
C PHE A 341 10.00 -23.06 2.95
N GLU A 342 9.16 -23.01 1.93
CA GLU A 342 8.26 -21.88 1.65
C GLU A 342 6.81 -22.33 1.78
N ASP A 343 5.95 -21.43 2.26
CA ASP A 343 4.53 -21.73 2.38
C ASP A 343 3.89 -21.76 0.99
N VAL A 344 3.12 -22.81 0.71
CA VAL A 344 2.37 -22.92 -0.53
C VAL A 344 1.11 -22.09 -0.41
N TYR A 345 0.91 -21.18 -1.36
CA TYR A 345 -0.31 -20.38 -1.47
C TYR A 345 -1.19 -20.95 -2.57
N ARG A 346 -2.49 -21.08 -2.29
CA ARG A 346 -3.48 -21.39 -3.32
C ARG A 346 -4.34 -20.16 -3.56
N GLU A 347 -4.80 -20.03 -4.79
CA GLU A 347 -5.86 -19.09 -5.13
C GLU A 347 -7.19 -19.71 -4.73
N VAL A 348 -7.88 -19.10 -3.78
CA VAL A 348 -9.23 -19.48 -3.36
C VAL A 348 -10.19 -18.45 -3.93
N MET A 349 -11.17 -18.92 -4.68
CA MET A 349 -12.31 -18.10 -5.10
C MET A 349 -13.28 -18.00 -3.93
N HIS A 350 -13.41 -16.81 -3.37
CA HIS A 350 -14.48 -16.46 -2.46
C HIS A 350 -15.64 -15.90 -3.28
N VAL A 351 -16.83 -16.47 -3.08
CA VAL A 351 -18.06 -15.91 -3.60
C VAL A 351 -18.70 -15.15 -2.45
N ASP A 352 -18.58 -13.84 -2.48
CA ASP A 352 -19.20 -12.97 -1.49
C ASP A 352 -20.59 -12.57 -2.00
N GLU A 353 -21.62 -12.82 -1.21
CA GLU A 353 -22.96 -12.27 -1.47
C GLU A 353 -22.97 -10.79 -1.05
N VAL A 354 -22.96 -9.91 -2.04
CA VAL A 354 -23.03 -8.47 -1.82
C VAL A 354 -24.46 -8.02 -2.08
N GLN A 355 -25.07 -7.34 -1.10
CA GLN A 355 -26.38 -6.72 -1.28
C GLN A 355 -26.26 -5.57 -2.29
N VAL A 356 -26.83 -5.74 -3.47
CA VAL A 356 -26.83 -4.76 -4.58
C VAL A 356 -28.09 -3.91 -4.62
N GLY A 357 -29.11 -4.29 -3.85
CA GLY A 357 -30.35 -3.53 -3.75
C GLY A 357 -31.33 -4.13 -2.75
N GLU A 358 -32.55 -3.61 -2.78
CA GLU A 358 -33.69 -4.14 -2.05
C GLU A 358 -34.89 -4.15 -2.98
N GLU A 359 -35.68 -5.21 -2.97
CA GLU A 359 -36.91 -5.33 -3.73
C GLU A 359 -38.13 -5.45 -2.81
N ALA A 360 -39.23 -4.88 -3.24
CA ALA A 360 -40.47 -4.88 -2.48
C ALA A 360 -41.11 -6.28 -2.51
N THR A 361 -41.50 -6.81 -1.35
CA THR A 361 -42.06 -8.16 -1.26
C THR A 361 -43.55 -8.22 -1.59
N GLY A 362 -44.25 -7.09 -1.63
CA GLY A 362 -45.71 -7.02 -1.69
C GLY A 362 -46.41 -7.33 -0.36
N GLU A 363 -45.64 -7.59 0.70
CA GLU A 363 -46.15 -7.77 2.07
C GLU A 363 -45.93 -6.47 2.86
N PHE A 364 -46.90 -6.12 3.71
CA PHE A 364 -46.86 -4.88 4.48
C PHE A 364 -46.80 -5.21 5.97
N ASP A 365 -46.00 -4.45 6.73
CA ASP A 365 -45.87 -4.61 8.16
C ASP A 365 -47.11 -4.08 8.92
N THR A 366 -47.08 -4.18 10.26
CA THR A 366 -48.17 -3.74 11.13
C THR A 366 -48.46 -2.24 11.08
N ASP A 367 -47.54 -1.45 10.54
CA ASP A 367 -47.65 -0.01 10.38
C ASP A 367 -47.99 0.39 8.92
N GLY A 368 -48.18 -0.60 8.04
CA GLY A 368 -48.57 -0.42 6.63
C GLY A 368 -47.41 -0.06 5.70
N ALA A 369 -46.17 -0.19 6.13
CA ALA A 369 -44.99 -0.02 5.28
C ALA A 369 -44.67 -1.33 4.55
N GLU A 370 -44.29 -1.23 3.28
CA GLU A 370 -43.96 -2.40 2.47
C GLU A 370 -42.62 -2.98 2.93
N ILE A 371 -42.61 -4.28 3.22
CA ILE A 371 -41.43 -5.01 3.65
C ILE A 371 -40.51 -5.15 2.44
N MET A 372 -39.27 -4.70 2.60
CA MET A 372 -38.25 -4.82 1.58
C MET A 372 -37.40 -6.05 1.85
N ARG A 373 -37.10 -6.84 0.82
CA ARG A 373 -36.13 -7.93 0.91
C ARG A 373 -34.82 -7.54 0.22
N PRO A 374 -33.66 -7.87 0.80
CA PRO A 374 -32.36 -7.61 0.17
C PRO A 374 -32.22 -8.42 -1.11
N VAL A 375 -31.75 -7.76 -2.18
CA VAL A 375 -31.32 -8.39 -3.43
C VAL A 375 -29.80 -8.52 -3.36
N THR A 376 -29.30 -9.75 -3.38
CA THR A 376 -27.88 -10.08 -3.35
C THR A 376 -27.39 -10.48 -4.74
N GLU A 377 -26.14 -10.13 -5.05
CA GLU A 377 -25.39 -10.63 -6.21
C GLU A 377 -24.11 -11.28 -5.71
N GLU A 378 -23.75 -12.38 -6.33
CA GLU A 378 -22.53 -13.13 -6.06
C GLU A 378 -21.34 -12.45 -6.77
N VAL A 379 -20.37 -11.97 -6.01
CA VAL A 379 -19.12 -11.41 -6.54
C VAL A 379 -17.98 -12.39 -6.27
N GLU A 380 -17.30 -12.81 -7.33
CA GLU A 380 -16.14 -13.69 -7.23
C GLU A 380 -14.86 -12.88 -6.95
N ARG A 381 -14.17 -13.22 -5.86
CA ARG A 381 -12.89 -12.64 -5.47
C ARG A 381 -11.85 -13.74 -5.32
N ILE A 382 -10.73 -13.62 -6.02
CA ILE A 382 -9.60 -14.53 -5.89
C ILE A 382 -8.66 -14.01 -4.81
N GLU A 383 -8.51 -14.76 -3.72
CA GLU A 383 -7.57 -14.45 -2.64
C GLU A 383 -6.49 -15.54 -2.53
N ARG A 384 -5.24 -15.13 -2.31
CA ARG A 384 -4.12 -16.07 -2.08
C ARG A 384 -4.07 -16.42 -0.60
N GLU A 385 -4.58 -17.59 -0.26
CA GLU A 385 -4.53 -18.10 1.11
C GLU A 385 -3.35 -19.07 1.28
N PRO A 386 -2.62 -19.01 2.40
CA PRO A 386 -1.65 -20.04 2.74
C PRO A 386 -2.40 -21.36 2.94
N THR A 387 -2.03 -22.38 2.17
CA THR A 387 -2.65 -23.71 2.22
C THR A 387 -2.42 -24.45 3.54
N GLY A 388 -1.51 -23.96 4.37
CA GLY A 388 -0.95 -24.68 5.52
C GLY A 388 0.09 -25.73 5.11
N GLU A 389 0.27 -25.99 3.82
CA GLU A 389 1.32 -26.84 3.28
C GLU A 389 2.61 -26.05 3.12
N ARG A 390 3.73 -26.67 3.50
CA ARG A 390 5.07 -26.12 3.32
C ARG A 390 5.79 -26.92 2.24
N GLN A 391 6.19 -26.26 1.17
CA GLN A 391 6.98 -26.87 0.11
C GLN A 391 8.45 -26.76 0.45
N LEU A 392 9.17 -27.89 0.34
CA LEU A 392 10.62 -27.89 0.40
C LEU A 392 11.18 -27.20 -0.86
N VAL A 393 11.82 -26.05 -0.67
CA VAL A 393 12.41 -25.27 -1.77
C VAL A 393 13.90 -25.58 -1.92
N ARG A 394 14.55 -25.99 -0.83
CA ARG A 394 15.92 -26.48 -0.87
C ARG A 394 16.18 -27.47 0.26
N SER A 395 16.73 -28.63 -0.07
CA SER A 395 17.19 -29.58 0.92
C SER A 395 18.39 -29.05 1.72
N ALA A 396 18.56 -29.57 2.92
CA ALA A 396 19.75 -29.40 3.72
C ALA A 396 21.00 -29.73 2.89
N GLY A 397 22.07 -29.00 3.16
CA GLY A 397 23.28 -29.09 2.36
C GLY A 397 24.44 -28.37 3.02
N HIS A 398 25.59 -28.45 2.38
CA HIS A 398 26.81 -27.81 2.83
C HIS A 398 27.68 -27.43 1.63
N LEU A 399 28.55 -26.46 1.83
CA LEU A 399 29.56 -26.07 0.85
C LEU A 399 30.90 -25.82 1.53
N PHE A 400 31.95 -26.19 0.81
CA PHE A 400 33.31 -25.75 1.09
C PHE A 400 33.61 -24.52 0.23
N GLY A 401 34.35 -23.58 0.81
CA GLY A 401 34.83 -22.38 0.12
C GLY A 401 36.17 -21.94 0.68
N PHE A 402 36.76 -20.95 0.01
CA PHE A 402 37.93 -20.26 0.53
C PHE A 402 37.93 -18.79 0.11
N ARG A 403 38.53 -17.95 0.95
CA ARG A 403 38.73 -16.53 0.68
C ARG A 403 39.97 -16.36 -0.20
N VAL A 404 39.74 -16.18 -1.49
CA VAL A 404 40.81 -16.13 -2.51
C VAL A 404 41.84 -15.04 -2.21
N ASP A 405 41.40 -13.87 -1.73
CA ASP A 405 42.30 -12.75 -1.43
C ASP A 405 43.29 -13.08 -0.30
N GLU A 406 42.81 -13.63 0.81
CA GLU A 406 43.65 -14.02 1.94
C GLU A 406 44.58 -15.19 1.58
N MET A 407 44.09 -16.16 0.80
CA MET A 407 44.91 -17.24 0.27
C MET A 407 46.04 -16.69 -0.60
N ASN A 408 45.75 -15.75 -1.51
CA ASN A 408 46.76 -15.14 -2.37
C ASN A 408 47.83 -14.37 -1.57
N LEU A 409 47.49 -13.76 -0.43
CA LEU A 409 48.48 -13.14 0.45
C LEU A 409 49.44 -14.18 1.06
N LEU A 410 48.93 -15.34 1.50
CA LEU A 410 49.76 -16.46 1.98
C LEU A 410 50.70 -16.97 0.87
N LEU A 411 50.16 -17.20 -0.32
CA LEU A 411 50.96 -17.67 -1.47
C LEU A 411 52.03 -16.66 -1.86
N SER A 412 51.69 -15.37 -1.89
CA SER A 412 52.63 -14.28 -2.19
C SER A 412 53.76 -14.22 -1.18
N TRP A 413 53.46 -14.35 0.11
CA TRP A 413 54.46 -14.42 1.16
C TRP A 413 55.39 -15.62 0.97
N ALA A 414 54.85 -16.82 0.71
CA ALA A 414 55.67 -18.03 0.54
C ALA A 414 56.59 -17.95 -0.69
N LEU A 415 56.10 -17.33 -1.78
CA LEU A 415 56.92 -17.06 -2.97
C LEU A 415 58.03 -16.04 -2.67
N HIS A 416 57.72 -14.96 -1.95
CA HIS A 416 58.72 -13.97 -1.53
C HIS A 416 59.79 -14.60 -0.65
N ASP A 417 59.40 -15.40 0.34
CA ASP A 417 60.32 -16.07 1.25
C ASP A 417 61.25 -17.05 0.52
N ARG A 418 60.71 -17.83 -0.41
CA ARG A 418 61.51 -18.70 -1.29
C ARG A 418 62.48 -17.90 -2.15
N LEU A 419 62.06 -16.76 -2.69
CA LEU A 419 62.92 -15.88 -3.49
C LEU A 419 64.07 -15.34 -2.62
N SER A 420 63.77 -14.83 -1.42
CA SER A 420 64.80 -14.33 -0.50
C SER A 420 65.81 -15.42 -0.10
N ALA A 421 65.37 -16.67 0.06
CA ALA A 421 66.28 -17.79 0.33
C ALA A 421 67.21 -18.08 -0.86
N LEU A 422 66.72 -17.95 -2.09
CA LEU A 422 67.54 -18.09 -3.31
C LEU A 422 68.53 -16.92 -3.46
N GLU A 423 68.09 -15.69 -3.17
CA GLU A 423 68.93 -14.49 -3.20
C GLU A 423 70.04 -14.55 -2.14
N ALA A 424 69.77 -15.11 -0.96
CA ALA A 424 70.76 -15.29 0.09
C ALA A 424 71.76 -16.43 -0.21
N ALA A 425 71.42 -17.35 -1.11
CA ALA A 425 72.27 -18.47 -1.50
C ALA A 425 73.12 -18.19 -2.76
N ALA A 426 72.83 -17.10 -3.48
CA ALA A 426 73.60 -16.61 -4.62
C ALA A 426 74.75 -15.70 -4.14
#